data_AF-A0A495V2S8-F1
#
_entry.id   AF-A0A495V2S8-F1
#
_cell.length_a   1.000
_cell.length_b   1.000
_cell.length_c   1.000
_cell.angle_alpha   90.00
_cell.angle_beta   90.00
_cell.angle_gamma   90.00
#
_symmetry.space_group_name_H-M   'P 1'
#
loop_
_entity.id
_entity.type
_entity.pdbx_description
1 polymer ?
#
loop_
_entity_poly.entity_id
_entity_poly.type
_entity_poly.pdbx_seq_one_letter_code
_entity_poly.pdbx_strand_id
1 'polypeptide(L)'
;MTRLLTWHDEWSLNIDLVDAEHRGLIEQLADICHRFGPEASPRRSGDAFALIDALTDLGEAVREHFKREEELMQAVGYEDIAEHCTEHALLMAEYTDQLRRWRAEGLDVFDEDAQENARDWILDHILGADRDFAKAFHEMDDRLSATRDRSGVAVWAQLNAARRGL
;
A
#
# COMPACT_ATOMS: atom_id res chain seq x y z
N MET A 1 -0.44 -1.99 23.22
CA MET A 1 -1.43 -1.75 22.13
C MET A 1 -0.92 -0.65 21.22
N THR A 2 -0.46 -1.04 20.04
CA THR A 2 0.34 -0.23 19.11
C THR A 2 -0.52 0.80 18.38
N ARG A 3 -0.73 1.95 19.01
CA ARG A 3 -1.40 3.13 18.42
C ARG A 3 -0.77 3.58 17.09
N LEU A 4 0.48 3.17 16.83
CA LEU A 4 1.24 3.49 15.63
C LEU A 4 0.67 2.82 14.36
N LEU A 5 -0.05 1.71 14.48
CA LEU A 5 -0.51 0.88 13.34
C LEU A 5 -2.01 1.08 13.04
N THR A 6 -2.58 2.21 13.44
CA THR A 6 -3.99 2.55 13.16
C THR A 6 -4.03 3.52 11.99
N TRP A 7 -4.90 3.28 11.01
CA TRP A 7 -5.13 4.23 9.93
C TRP A 7 -5.54 5.59 10.46
N HIS A 8 -4.94 6.66 9.91
CA HIS A 8 -5.30 8.04 10.19
C HIS A 8 -5.75 8.74 8.92
N ASP A 9 -6.83 9.53 8.99
CA ASP A 9 -7.38 10.26 7.83
C ASP A 9 -6.38 11.24 7.20
N GLU A 10 -5.32 11.63 7.93
CA GLU A 10 -4.23 12.46 7.39
C GLU A 10 -3.36 11.75 6.34
N TRP A 11 -3.43 10.42 6.26
CA TRP A 11 -2.77 9.60 5.24
C TRP A 11 -3.62 9.39 3.99
N SER A 12 -4.88 9.85 4.02
CA SER A 12 -5.78 9.75 2.88
C SER A 12 -5.28 10.60 1.70
N LEU A 13 -5.32 9.98 0.53
CA LEU A 13 -5.07 10.61 -0.75
C LEU A 13 -6.36 11.18 -1.37
N ASN A 14 -7.51 10.95 -0.72
CA ASN A 14 -8.85 11.25 -1.23
C ASN A 14 -9.15 10.54 -2.56
N ILE A 15 -8.54 9.38 -2.79
CA ILE A 15 -8.84 8.48 -3.89
C ILE A 15 -9.41 7.20 -3.28
N ASP A 16 -10.74 7.09 -3.25
CA ASP A 16 -11.47 6.06 -2.48
C ASP A 16 -10.92 4.64 -2.66
N LEU A 17 -10.58 4.26 -3.89
CA LEU A 17 -10.06 2.93 -4.22
C LEU A 17 -8.67 2.71 -3.61
N VAL A 18 -7.77 3.68 -3.77
CA VAL A 18 -6.39 3.62 -3.29
C VAL A 18 -6.37 3.67 -1.76
N ASP A 19 -7.15 4.56 -1.15
CA ASP A 19 -7.26 4.67 0.30
C ASP A 19 -7.82 3.39 0.96
N ALA A 20 -8.72 2.68 0.28
CA ALA A 20 -9.22 1.39 0.76
C ALA A 20 -8.12 0.32 0.77
N GLU A 21 -7.25 0.30 -0.24
CA GLU A 21 -6.11 -0.62 -0.30
C GLU A 21 -5.07 -0.27 0.76
N HIS A 22 -4.71 1.01 0.92
CA HIS A 22 -3.79 1.46 1.96
C HIS A 22 -4.27 1.10 3.37
N ARG A 23 -5.57 1.28 3.66
CA ARG A 23 -6.18 0.85 4.92
C ARG A 23 -6.01 -0.65 5.12
N GLY A 24 -6.28 -1.46 4.09
CA GLY A 24 -6.10 -2.90 4.13
C GLY A 24 -4.66 -3.32 4.46
N LEU A 25 -3.67 -2.66 3.85
CA LEU A 25 -2.24 -2.91 4.12
C LEU A 25 -1.87 -2.59 5.58
N ILE A 26 -2.32 -1.45 6.10
CA ILE A 26 -2.08 -1.05 7.50
C ILE A 26 -2.79 -2.00 8.47
N GLU A 27 -4.03 -2.41 8.18
CA GLU A 27 -4.78 -3.38 8.99
C GLU A 27 -4.10 -4.76 9.01
N GLN A 28 -3.60 -5.22 7.86
CA GLN A 28 -2.86 -6.48 7.75
C GLN A 28 -1.55 -6.42 8.54
N LEU A 29 -0.79 -5.33 8.43
CA LEU A 29 0.41 -5.11 9.24
C LEU A 29 0.07 -5.10 10.73
N ALA A 30 -1.02 -4.44 11.14
CA ALA A 30 -1.46 -4.42 12.53
C ALA A 30 -1.80 -5.82 13.06
N ASP A 31 -2.45 -6.68 12.26
CA ASP A 31 -2.73 -8.07 12.63
C ASP A 31 -1.42 -8.87 12.83
N ILE A 32 -0.45 -8.71 11.92
CA ILE A 32 0.86 -9.35 12.03
C ILE A 32 1.54 -8.94 13.34
N CYS A 33 1.61 -7.64 13.62
CA CYS A 33 2.20 -7.12 14.86
C CYS A 33 1.49 -7.64 16.11
N HIS A 34 0.16 -7.76 16.08
CA HIS A 34 -0.60 -8.32 17.20
C HIS A 34 -0.33 -9.81 17.43
N ARG A 35 -0.16 -10.59 16.36
CA ARG A 35 0.01 -12.04 16.42
C ARG A 35 1.44 -12.46 16.74
N PHE A 36 2.42 -11.70 16.27
CA PHE A 36 3.84 -12.06 16.30
C PHE A 36 4.73 -11.06 17.06
N GLY A 37 4.16 -10.00 17.63
CA GLY A 37 4.92 -9.02 18.41
C GLY A 37 5.38 -9.55 19.79
N PRO A 38 6.22 -8.79 20.51
CA PRO A 38 6.79 -9.21 21.80
C PRO A 38 5.75 -9.51 22.89
N GLU A 39 4.60 -8.82 22.84
CA GLU A 39 3.48 -9.01 23.78
C GLU A 39 2.58 -10.21 23.41
N ALA A 40 2.83 -10.90 22.30
CA ALA A 40 2.03 -12.02 21.87
C ALA A 40 2.11 -13.18 22.89
N SER A 41 0.94 -13.77 23.21
CA SER A 41 0.89 -14.90 24.15
C SER A 41 1.78 -16.06 23.67
N PRO A 42 2.54 -16.74 24.55
CA PRO A 42 3.40 -17.88 24.17
C PRO A 42 2.65 -19.08 23.55
N ARG A 43 1.31 -19.08 23.60
CA ARG A 43 0.45 -20.05 22.89
C ARG A 43 0.19 -19.68 21.43
N ARG A 44 0.58 -18.48 20.99
CA ARG A 44 0.46 -17.92 19.62
C ARG A 44 1.79 -17.74 18.91
N SER A 45 2.92 -17.77 19.63
CA SER A 45 4.29 -17.85 19.07
C SER A 45 4.54 -19.27 18.51
N GLY A 46 3.66 -19.71 17.63
CA GLY A 46 3.69 -21.01 17.00
C GLY A 46 4.26 -20.85 15.62
N ASP A 47 5.55 -21.17 15.50
CA ASP A 47 6.29 -21.41 14.27
C ASP A 47 6.87 -20.16 13.59
N ALA A 48 8.20 -20.06 13.52
CA ALA A 48 8.92 -19.04 12.74
C ALA A 48 8.43 -19.00 11.29
N PHE A 49 7.98 -20.14 10.76
CA PHE A 49 7.37 -20.22 9.44
C PHE A 49 6.07 -19.41 9.34
N ALA A 50 5.27 -19.30 10.41
CA ALA A 50 3.99 -18.59 10.37
C ALA A 50 4.16 -17.05 10.28
N LEU A 51 5.19 -16.48 10.92
CA LEU A 51 5.51 -15.05 10.78
C LEU A 51 5.97 -14.77 9.36
N ILE A 52 6.89 -15.59 8.84
CA ILE A 52 7.41 -15.43 7.48
C ILE A 52 6.31 -15.60 6.44
N ASP A 53 5.38 -16.53 6.62
CA ASP A 53 4.23 -16.70 5.73
C ASP A 53 3.30 -15.47 5.78
N ALA A 54 3.01 -14.93 6.97
CA ALA A 54 2.18 -13.74 7.09
C ALA A 54 2.83 -12.48 6.47
N LEU A 55 4.14 -12.33 6.59
CA LEU A 55 4.90 -11.29 5.88
C LEU A 55 4.94 -11.56 4.36
N THR A 56 5.04 -12.82 3.94
CA THR A 56 4.93 -13.15 2.51
C THR A 56 3.59 -12.69 1.94
N ASP A 57 2.48 -12.94 2.65
CA ASP A 57 1.14 -12.50 2.26
C ASP A 57 1.02 -10.97 2.22
N LEU A 58 1.66 -10.24 3.15
CA LEU A 58 1.70 -8.77 3.13
C LEU A 58 2.43 -8.26 1.88
N GLY A 59 3.58 -8.85 1.54
CA GLY A 59 4.31 -8.48 0.32
C GLY A 59 3.54 -8.80 -0.97
N GLU A 60 2.69 -9.82 -0.97
CA GLU A 60 1.77 -10.09 -2.07
C GLU A 60 0.66 -9.04 -2.17
N ALA A 61 0.08 -8.63 -1.04
CA ALA A 61 -0.92 -7.57 -1.00
C ALA A 61 -0.35 -6.23 -1.51
N VAL A 62 0.86 -5.85 -1.09
CA VAL A 62 1.53 -4.63 -1.58
C VAL A 62 1.79 -4.71 -3.09
N ARG A 63 2.28 -5.85 -3.60
CA ARG A 63 2.51 -6.01 -5.04
C ARG A 63 1.25 -5.86 -5.87
N GLU A 64 0.14 -6.42 -5.40
CA GLU A 64 -1.14 -6.31 -6.10
C GLU A 64 -1.69 -4.88 -6.07
N HIS A 65 -1.51 -4.18 -4.94
CA HIS A 65 -1.82 -2.75 -4.84
C HIS A 65 -1.00 -1.92 -5.83
N PHE A 66 0.33 -2.06 -5.85
CA PHE A 66 1.20 -1.35 -6.82
C PHE A 66 0.76 -1.58 -8.27
N LYS A 67 0.42 -2.82 -8.62
CA LYS A 67 -0.06 -3.13 -9.97
C LYS A 67 -1.34 -2.37 -10.32
N ARG A 68 -2.31 -2.29 -9.41
CA ARG A 68 -3.57 -1.58 -9.63
C ARG A 68 -3.37 -0.08 -9.69
N GLU A 69 -2.47 0.44 -8.87
CA GLU A 69 -2.10 1.85 -8.92
C GLU A 69 -1.42 2.21 -10.24
N GLU A 70 -0.50 1.38 -10.73
CA GLU A 70 0.13 1.55 -12.04
C GLU A 70 -0.89 1.52 -13.19
N GLU A 71 -1.86 0.59 -13.12
CA GLU A 71 -2.99 0.53 -14.07
C GLU A 71 -3.82 1.82 -14.02
N LEU A 72 -4.06 2.38 -12.83
CA LEU A 72 -4.76 3.64 -12.64
C LEU A 72 -3.95 4.81 -13.19
N MET A 73 -2.67 4.94 -12.83
CA MET A 73 -1.72 5.93 -13.33
C MET A 73 -1.69 5.93 -14.87
N GLN A 74 -1.64 4.75 -15.48
CA GLN A 74 -1.65 4.60 -16.93
C GLN A 74 -2.99 5.06 -17.54
N ALA A 75 -4.11 4.70 -16.92
CA ALA A 75 -5.44 5.09 -17.39
C ALA A 75 -5.67 6.60 -17.35
N VAL A 76 -5.04 7.29 -16.39
CA VAL A 76 -5.15 8.75 -16.26
C VAL A 76 -4.04 9.52 -16.98
N GLY A 77 -3.05 8.82 -17.53
CA GLY A 77 -1.94 9.44 -18.26
C GLY A 77 -1.00 10.22 -17.34
N TYR A 78 -0.73 9.71 -16.14
CA TYR A 78 0.22 10.31 -15.20
C TYR A 78 1.63 10.40 -15.83
N GLU A 79 2.21 11.59 -15.84
CA GLU A 79 3.45 11.88 -16.58
C GLU A 79 4.67 11.14 -15.97
N ASP A 80 4.70 10.99 -14.65
CA ASP A 80 5.82 10.41 -13.90
C ASP A 80 5.66 8.91 -13.61
N ILE A 81 4.74 8.22 -14.31
CA ILE A 81 4.47 6.79 -14.11
C ILE A 81 5.75 5.92 -14.18
N ALA A 82 6.70 6.25 -15.06
CA ALA A 82 7.92 5.48 -15.20
C ALA A 82 8.83 5.58 -13.96
N GLU A 83 8.87 6.75 -13.32
CA GLU A 83 9.62 6.96 -12.08
C GLU A 83 8.91 6.22 -10.93
N HIS A 84 7.60 6.36 -10.83
CA HIS A 84 6.78 5.69 -9.82
C HIS A 84 6.88 4.14 -9.91
N CYS A 85 6.76 3.55 -11.10
CA CYS A 85 6.98 2.10 -11.31
C CYS A 85 8.40 1.66 -10.91
N THR A 86 9.40 2.52 -11.10
CA THR A 86 10.78 2.23 -10.69
C THR A 86 10.90 2.19 -9.17
N GLU A 87 10.25 3.12 -8.48
CA GLU A 87 10.15 3.12 -7.03
C GLU A 87 9.48 1.84 -6.50
N HIS A 88 8.32 1.45 -7.04
CA HIS A 88 7.67 0.17 -6.70
C HIS A 88 8.59 -1.03 -6.86
N ALA A 89 9.33 -1.09 -7.97
CA ALA A 89 10.25 -2.20 -8.22
C ALA A 89 11.41 -2.24 -7.20
N LEU A 90 11.92 -1.08 -6.78
CA LEU A 90 12.96 -0.96 -5.75
C LEU A 90 12.42 -1.37 -4.38
N LEU A 91 11.26 -0.83 -3.99
CA LEU A 91 10.58 -1.17 -2.74
C LEU A 91 10.34 -2.68 -2.64
N MET A 92 9.82 -3.32 -3.69
CA MET A 92 9.60 -4.76 -3.70
C MET A 92 10.90 -5.58 -3.68
N ALA A 93 11.99 -5.07 -4.26
CA ALA A 93 13.29 -5.72 -4.20
C ALA A 93 13.86 -5.68 -2.76
N GLU A 94 13.78 -4.52 -2.10
CA GLU A 94 14.19 -4.32 -0.71
C GLU A 94 13.37 -5.20 0.24
N TYR A 95 12.05 -5.22 0.08
CA TYR A 95 11.15 -6.07 0.85
C TYR A 95 11.49 -7.56 0.69
N THR A 96 11.72 -7.99 -0.55
CA THR A 96 12.06 -9.39 -0.85
C THR A 96 13.40 -9.78 -0.24
N ASP A 97 14.40 -8.89 -0.26
CA ASP A 97 15.69 -9.14 0.39
C ASP A 97 15.55 -9.23 1.91
N GLN A 98 14.81 -8.30 2.53
CA GLN A 98 14.55 -8.30 3.96
C GLN A 98 13.82 -9.58 4.41
N LEU A 99 12.80 -10.00 3.66
CA LEU A 99 12.07 -11.24 3.93
C LEU A 99 12.97 -12.48 3.84
N ARG A 100 13.90 -12.51 2.88
CA ARG A 100 14.91 -13.58 2.77
C ARG A 100 15.85 -13.60 3.96
N ARG A 101 16.31 -12.44 4.42
CA ARG A 101 17.18 -12.32 5.61
C ARG A 101 16.47 -12.82 6.87
N TRP A 102 15.25 -12.34 7.12
CA TRP A 102 14.44 -12.82 8.25
C TRP A 102 14.17 -14.33 8.22
N ARG A 103 13.89 -14.88 7.04
CA ARG A 103 13.73 -16.33 6.87
C ARG A 103 15.01 -17.10 7.18
N ALA A 104 16.18 -16.59 6.77
CA ALA A 104 17.47 -17.24 7.02
C ALA A 104 17.88 -17.15 8.50
N GLU A 105 17.53 -16.06 9.17
CA GLU A 105 17.76 -15.84 10.61
C GLU A 105 16.80 -16.65 11.48
N GLY A 106 15.68 -17.14 10.91
CA GLY A 106 14.66 -17.87 11.63
C GLY A 106 13.82 -16.95 12.53
N LEU A 107 13.56 -15.72 12.07
CA LEU A 107 12.78 -14.73 12.80
C LEU A 107 11.41 -15.31 13.19
N ASP A 108 11.14 -15.35 14.49
CA ASP A 108 9.90 -15.86 15.08
C ASP A 108 9.14 -14.82 15.91
N VAL A 109 9.79 -13.68 16.19
CA VAL A 109 9.22 -12.52 16.86
C VAL A 109 9.41 -11.30 15.96
N PHE A 110 8.31 -10.59 15.69
CA PHE A 110 8.34 -9.32 14.98
C PHE A 110 8.51 -8.20 16.00
N ASP A 111 9.76 -7.87 16.34
CA ASP A 111 10.08 -6.89 17.38
C ASP A 111 9.64 -5.46 17.04
N GLU A 112 9.68 -4.56 18.03
CA GLU A 112 9.18 -3.19 17.90
C GLU A 112 9.87 -2.41 16.77
N ASP A 113 11.20 -2.58 16.63
CA ASP A 113 11.97 -1.94 15.56
C ASP A 113 11.55 -2.44 14.18
N ALA A 114 11.35 -3.75 14.01
CA ALA A 114 10.89 -4.33 12.74
C ALA A 114 9.45 -3.88 12.41
N GLN A 115 8.58 -3.74 13.41
CA GLN A 115 7.23 -3.20 13.24
C GLN A 115 7.24 -1.74 12.79
N GLU A 116 8.07 -0.89 13.43
CA GLU A 116 8.20 0.53 13.08
C GLU A 116 8.78 0.69 11.67
N ASN A 117 9.84 -0.05 11.34
CA ASN A 117 10.43 -0.01 10.00
C ASN A 117 9.43 -0.44 8.91
N ALA A 118 8.63 -1.49 9.13
CA ALA A 118 7.63 -1.94 8.16
C ALA A 118 6.49 -0.93 7.99
N ARG A 119 6.08 -0.27 9.08
CA ARG A 119 5.09 0.80 9.04
C ARG A 119 5.62 1.99 8.26
N ASP A 120 6.80 2.46 8.60
CA ASP A 120 7.41 3.65 8.01
C ASP A 120 7.70 3.40 6.53
N TRP A 121 8.11 2.19 6.14
CA TRP A 121 8.23 1.81 4.74
C TRP A 121 6.93 1.98 3.93
N ILE A 122 5.77 1.56 4.48
CA ILE A 122 4.46 1.77 3.83
C ILE A 122 4.12 3.26 3.81
N LEU A 123 4.29 3.95 4.93
CA LEU A 123 3.87 5.36 5.05
C LEU A 123 4.75 6.32 4.25
N ASP A 124 6.05 6.08 4.17
CA ASP A 124 6.97 6.92 3.41
C ASP A 124 6.61 6.92 1.92
N HIS A 125 6.20 5.76 1.39
CA HIS A 125 5.70 5.64 0.03
C HIS A 125 4.36 6.38 -0.14
N ILE A 126 3.36 6.08 0.71
CA ILE A 126 2.03 6.74 0.68
C ILE A 126 2.15 8.27 0.78
N LEU A 127 2.96 8.75 1.72
CA LEU A 127 3.11 10.17 2.01
C LEU A 127 4.10 10.88 1.08
N GLY A 128 4.83 10.11 0.25
CA GLY A 128 5.73 10.57 -0.78
C GLY A 128 5.10 10.43 -2.17
N ALA A 129 5.43 9.35 -2.87
CA ALA A 129 5.10 9.11 -4.26
C ALA A 129 3.60 9.13 -4.54
N ASP A 130 2.79 8.45 -3.73
CA ASP A 130 1.35 8.34 -3.97
C ASP A 130 0.65 9.68 -3.74
N ARG A 131 1.19 10.52 -2.85
CA ARG A 131 0.70 11.90 -2.68
C ARG A 131 0.98 12.76 -3.90
N ASP A 132 2.11 12.58 -4.57
CA ASP A 132 2.41 13.31 -5.81
C ASP A 132 1.54 12.82 -6.96
N PHE A 133 1.32 11.51 -7.06
CA PHE A 133 0.32 10.94 -7.95
C PHE A 133 -1.09 11.49 -7.66
N ALA A 134 -1.50 11.52 -6.40
CA ALA A 134 -2.83 11.97 -6.00
C ALA A 134 -3.09 13.44 -6.36
N LYS A 135 -2.09 14.32 -6.23
CA LYS A 135 -2.21 15.71 -6.70
C LYS A 135 -2.52 15.77 -8.19
N ALA A 136 -1.76 15.04 -9.01
CA ALA A 136 -1.96 14.98 -10.46
C ALA A 136 -3.34 14.38 -10.82
N PHE A 137 -3.77 13.35 -10.10
CA PHE A 137 -5.09 12.74 -10.26
C PHE A 137 -6.22 13.76 -10.03
N HIS A 138 -6.17 14.52 -8.94
CA HIS A 138 -7.19 15.53 -8.61
C HIS A 138 -7.18 16.72 -9.58
N GLU A 139 -6.00 17.20 -9.98
CA GLU A 139 -5.89 18.25 -11.00
C GLU A 139 -6.53 17.82 -12.32
N MET A 140 -6.37 16.56 -12.70
CA MET A 140 -7.04 16.00 -13.88
C MET A 140 -8.56 15.88 -13.67
N ASP A 141 -9.03 15.34 -12.54
CA ASP A 141 -10.46 15.18 -12.26
C ASP A 141 -11.19 16.52 -12.26
N ASP A 142 -10.57 17.56 -11.70
CA ASP A 142 -11.08 18.93 -11.72
C ASP A 142 -11.19 19.47 -13.16
N ARG A 143 -10.16 19.25 -13.99
CA ARG A 143 -10.17 19.66 -15.41
C ARG A 143 -11.26 18.94 -16.21
N LEU A 144 -11.45 17.65 -15.97
CA LEU A 144 -12.49 16.85 -16.62
C LEU A 144 -13.90 17.26 -16.14
N SER A 145 -14.03 17.59 -14.85
CA SER A 145 -15.28 18.09 -14.26
C SER A 145 -15.63 19.49 -14.76
N ALA A 146 -14.64 20.35 -14.99
CA ALA A 146 -14.84 21.69 -15.57
C ALA A 146 -15.17 21.66 -17.07
N THR A 147 -14.67 20.66 -17.81
CA THR A 147 -14.94 20.47 -19.26
C THR A 147 -16.26 19.74 -19.53
N ARG A 148 -16.97 19.29 -18.48
CA ARG A 148 -18.25 18.58 -18.54
C ARG A 148 -19.43 19.42 -19.10
N ASP A 149 -19.20 20.71 -19.40
CA ASP A 149 -20.08 21.57 -20.20
C ASP A 149 -19.93 21.32 -21.73
N ARG A 150 -18.84 20.71 -22.20
CA ARG A 150 -18.60 20.45 -23.63
C ARG A 150 -17.95 19.08 -23.88
N SER A 151 -18.78 18.04 -23.97
CA SER A 151 -18.49 16.75 -24.61
C SER A 151 -17.34 15.87 -24.05
N GLY A 152 -17.46 15.37 -22.82
CA GLY A 152 -16.46 14.50 -22.16
C GLY A 152 -17.00 13.19 -21.57
N VAL A 153 -17.73 12.38 -22.35
CA VAL A 153 -18.43 11.17 -21.83
C VAL A 153 -17.53 9.91 -21.75
N ALA A 154 -16.40 9.87 -22.47
CA ALA A 154 -15.62 8.63 -22.62
C ALA A 154 -14.63 8.34 -21.47
N VAL A 155 -13.84 9.32 -21.03
CA VAL A 155 -12.86 9.14 -19.93
C VAL A 155 -13.57 8.86 -18.60
N TRP A 156 -14.72 9.53 -18.39
CA TRP A 156 -15.55 9.29 -17.21
C TRP A 156 -16.12 7.88 -17.19
N ALA A 157 -16.43 7.25 -18.33
CA ALA A 157 -16.94 5.88 -18.35
C ALA A 157 -15.88 4.84 -17.93
N GLN A 158 -14.59 5.07 -18.23
CA GLN A 158 -13.49 4.23 -17.77
C GLN A 158 -13.18 4.43 -16.28
N LEU A 159 -13.08 5.69 -15.82
CA LEU A 159 -12.89 6.01 -14.39
C LEU A 159 -14.07 5.55 -13.52
N ASN A 160 -15.28 5.58 -14.06
CA ASN A 160 -16.48 5.20 -13.33
C ASN A 160 -16.75 3.69 -13.37
N ALA A 161 -16.17 2.96 -14.33
CA ALA A 161 -16.06 1.50 -14.31
C ALA A 161 -15.06 1.04 -13.24
N ALA A 162 -13.96 1.78 -13.03
CA ALA A 162 -13.03 1.55 -11.91
C ALA A 162 -13.67 1.88 -10.53
N ARG A 163 -14.48 2.94 -10.43
CA ARG A 163 -15.25 3.29 -9.20
C ARG A 163 -16.36 2.30 -8.84
N ARG A 164 -16.87 1.52 -9.79
CA ARG A 164 -17.98 0.57 -9.58
C ARG A 164 -17.49 -0.87 -9.73
N GLY A 165 -16.40 -1.20 -9.03
CA GLY A 165 -15.79 -2.53 -9.03
C GLY A 165 -16.81 -3.67 -9.20
N LEU A 166 -16.40 -4.63 -10.03
CA LEU A 166 -17.05 -5.93 -10.27
C LEU A 166 -17.86 -6.46 -9.08
#